data_AF-A0A533S2K5-F1
#
_entry.id   AF-A0A533S2K5-F1
#
_cell.length_a   1.000
_cell.length_b   1.000
_cell.length_c   1.000
_cell.angle_alpha   90.00
_cell.angle_beta   90.00
_cell.angle_gamma   90.00
#
_symmetry.space_group_name_H-M   'P 1'
#
loop_
_entity.id
_entity.type
_entity.pdbx_description
1 polymer ?
#
loop_
_entity_poly.entity_id
_entity_poly.type
_entity_poly.pdbx_seq_one_letter_code
_entity_poly.pdbx_strand_id
1 'polypeptide(L)'
;MSTNTLHNRSARRKSSMSKVLAYALLTLGAVVMLVPFLWMLSTSLKDQAQLFAWPPNWLPNPVTWTNYSDVMGKSKFGLYGFNTLKITLAVTPVFYPTPKLP
;
A
#
# COMPACT_ATOMS: atom_id res chain seq x y z
N MET A 1 -53.67 -31.45 10.40
CA MET A 1 -52.26 -31.46 10.88
C MET A 1 -51.56 -30.29 10.18
N SER A 2 -51.49 -29.14 10.84
CA SER A 2 -51.25 -27.84 10.18
C SER A 2 -49.82 -27.62 9.70
N THR A 3 -49.74 -27.09 8.49
CA THR A 3 -48.55 -26.59 7.78
C THR A 3 -48.08 -25.27 8.38
N ASN A 4 -46.86 -25.23 8.92
CA ASN A 4 -46.20 -23.98 9.36
C ASN A 4 -44.87 -23.82 8.62
N THR A 5 -44.94 -23.36 7.37
CA THR A 5 -43.78 -22.99 6.55
C THR A 5 -43.93 -21.58 6.01
N LEU A 6 -44.18 -20.62 6.90
CA LEU A 6 -44.13 -19.21 6.54
C LEU A 6 -43.33 -18.47 7.59
N HIS A 7 -42.01 -18.46 7.48
CA HIS A 7 -41.20 -17.34 7.95
C HIS A 7 -39.84 -17.37 7.24
N ASN A 8 -39.40 -16.19 6.79
CA ASN A 8 -38.06 -15.85 6.31
C ASN A 8 -37.87 -15.68 4.79
N ARG A 9 -38.64 -14.77 4.16
CA ARG A 9 -38.27 -14.16 2.86
C ARG A 9 -37.80 -12.70 2.94
N SER A 10 -37.82 -12.06 4.11
CA SER A 10 -37.41 -10.66 4.30
C SER A 10 -35.90 -10.45 4.49
N ALA A 11 -35.13 -11.50 4.78
CA ALA A 11 -33.68 -11.42 4.97
C ALA A 11 -32.87 -11.12 3.69
N ARG A 12 -33.47 -11.19 2.50
CA ARG A 12 -32.75 -11.08 1.22
C ARG A 12 -32.46 -9.64 0.77
N ARG A 13 -33.29 -8.66 1.14
CA ARG A 13 -33.14 -7.25 0.68
C ARG A 13 -32.17 -6.44 1.56
N LYS A 14 -32.14 -6.71 2.88
CA LYS A 14 -31.14 -6.15 3.82
C LYS A 14 -29.71 -6.53 3.43
N SER A 15 -29.52 -7.72 2.84
CA SER A 15 -28.22 -8.23 2.39
C SER A 15 -27.57 -7.37 1.29
N SER A 16 -28.34 -6.78 0.37
CA SER A 16 -27.77 -6.00 -0.73
C SER A 16 -27.31 -4.61 -0.29
N MET A 17 -28.10 -3.92 0.54
CA MET A 17 -27.72 -2.61 1.09
C MET A 17 -26.49 -2.71 2.01
N SER A 18 -26.44 -3.74 2.85
CA SER A 18 -25.28 -4.00 3.71
C SER A 18 -24.01 -4.30 2.90
N LYS A 19 -24.12 -5.00 1.76
CA LYS A 19 -22.98 -5.22 0.86
C LYS A 19 -22.50 -3.93 0.22
N VAL A 20 -23.41 -3.09 -0.31
CA VAL A 20 -23.05 -1.81 -0.90
C VAL A 20 -22.34 -0.91 0.12
N LEU A 21 -22.87 -0.82 1.33
CA LEU A 21 -22.23 -0.06 2.41
C LEU A 21 -20.86 -0.65 2.79
N ALA A 22 -20.74 -1.97 2.89
CA ALA A 22 -19.47 -2.62 3.18
C ALA A 22 -18.42 -2.34 2.09
N TYR A 23 -18.79 -2.44 0.82
CA TYR A 23 -17.89 -2.09 -0.29
C TYR A 23 -17.52 -0.61 -0.29
N ALA A 24 -18.47 0.30 -0.03
CA ALA A 24 -18.18 1.73 0.06
C ALA A 24 -17.17 2.03 1.18
N LEU A 25 -17.35 1.43 2.35
CA LEU A 25 -16.41 1.58 3.49
C LEU A 25 -15.04 0.97 3.19
N LEU A 26 -15.00 -0.22 2.57
CA LEU A 26 -13.76 -0.86 2.16
C LEU A 26 -13.01 -0.03 1.12
N THR A 27 -13.71 0.51 0.11
CA THR A 27 -13.13 1.38 -0.90
C THR A 27 -12.63 2.68 -0.28
N LEU A 28 -13.39 3.30 0.61
CA LEU A 28 -12.95 4.49 1.34
C LEU A 28 -11.69 4.21 2.16
N GLY A 29 -11.69 3.11 2.93
CA GLY A 29 -10.52 2.67 3.68
C GLY A 29 -9.31 2.45 2.78
N ALA A 30 -9.49 1.81 1.62
CA ALA A 30 -8.43 1.61 0.64
C ALA A 30 -7.88 2.95 0.10
N VAL A 31 -8.75 3.91 -0.25
CA VAL A 31 -8.34 5.24 -0.72
C VAL A 31 -7.55 5.98 0.37
N VAL A 32 -8.01 5.94 1.62
CA VAL A 32 -7.30 6.56 2.76
C VAL A 32 -5.93 5.92 2.94
N MET A 33 -5.81 4.60 2.80
CA MET A 33 -4.54 3.89 2.88
C MET A 33 -3.57 4.28 1.75
N LEU A 34 -4.06 4.72 0.59
CA LEU A 34 -3.23 5.19 -0.53
C LEU A 34 -2.68 6.61 -0.32
N VAL A 35 -3.30 7.44 0.52
CA VAL A 35 -2.86 8.82 0.79
C VAL A 35 -1.38 8.92 1.16
N PRO A 36 -0.84 8.16 2.15
CA PRO A 36 0.59 8.23 2.47
C PRO A 36 1.49 7.81 1.30
N PHE A 37 1.07 6.87 0.46
CA PHE A 37 1.85 6.47 -0.71
C PHE A 37 1.89 7.56 -1.79
N LEU A 38 0.75 8.21 -2.04
CA LEU A 38 0.68 9.35 -2.96
C LEU A 38 1.51 10.52 -2.44
N TRP A 39 1.48 10.76 -1.13
CA TRP A 39 2.33 11.75 -0.49
C TRP A 39 3.82 11.43 -0.69
N MET A 40 4.24 10.18 -0.44
CA MET A 40 5.63 9.75 -0.64
C MET A 40 6.08 9.96 -2.10
N LEU A 41 5.27 9.56 -3.07
CA LEU A 41 5.58 9.73 -4.50
C LEU A 41 5.68 11.20 -4.89
N SER A 42 4.80 12.03 -4.35
CA SER A 42 4.89 13.49 -4.53
C SER A 42 6.18 14.04 -3.93
N THR A 43 6.54 13.64 -2.71
CA THR A 43 7.77 14.11 -2.05
C THR A 43 9.05 13.64 -2.70
N SER A 44 9.08 12.44 -3.29
CA SER A 44 10.28 11.96 -4.00
C SER A 44 10.57 12.76 -5.28
N LEU A 45 9.56 13.42 -5.84
CA LEU A 45 9.64 14.27 -7.02
C LEU A 45 9.78 15.76 -6.71
N LYS A 46 9.74 16.16 -5.43
CA LYS A 46 9.88 17.56 -5.00
C LYS A 46 11.34 17.96 -4.88
N ASP A 47 11.61 19.25 -5.10
CA ASP A 47 12.90 19.84 -4.70
C ASP A 47 12.99 20.02 -3.17
N GLN A 48 14.22 20.08 -2.65
CA GLN A 48 14.48 20.19 -1.20
C GLN A 48 13.83 21.44 -0.59
N ALA A 49 13.79 22.56 -1.32
CA ALA A 49 13.13 23.78 -0.85
C ALA A 49 11.61 23.60 -0.67
N GLN A 50 10.97 22.74 -1.47
CA GLN A 50 9.52 22.49 -1.38
C GLN A 50 9.14 21.59 -0.21
N LEU A 51 10.08 20.81 0.32
CA LEU A 51 9.86 19.98 1.50
C LEU A 51 9.65 20.82 2.76
N PHE A 52 10.23 22.02 2.81
CA PHE A 52 10.13 22.96 3.94
C PHE A 52 9.14 24.11 3.69
N ALA A 53 8.42 24.11 2.57
CA ALA A 53 7.45 25.13 2.24
C ALA A 53 6.17 25.00 3.08
N TRP A 54 5.61 26.14 3.51
CA TRP A 54 4.32 26.21 4.20
C TRP A 54 3.34 27.10 3.42
N PRO A 55 2.14 26.63 3.07
CA PRO A 55 1.58 25.29 3.31
C PRO A 55 2.27 24.19 2.48
N PRO A 56 2.23 22.91 2.91
CA PRO A 56 2.84 21.81 2.17
C PRO A 56 2.16 21.61 0.81
N ASN A 57 2.95 21.66 -0.27
CA ASN A 57 2.43 21.43 -1.62
C ASN A 57 2.11 19.94 -1.81
N TRP A 58 0.90 19.59 -2.25
CA TRP A 58 0.53 18.19 -2.48
C TRP A 58 1.04 17.65 -3.82
N LEU A 59 1.19 18.50 -4.83
CA LEU A 59 1.81 18.17 -6.11
C LEU A 59 3.18 18.85 -6.23
N PRO A 60 4.21 18.17 -6.77
CA PRO A 60 5.50 18.77 -7.07
C PRO A 60 5.34 19.84 -8.16
N ASN A 61 5.98 21.00 -7.96
CA ASN A 61 6.01 22.06 -8.96
C ASN A 61 7.25 22.96 -8.74
N PRO A 62 8.36 22.78 -9.47
CA PRO A 62 8.53 21.90 -10.63
C PRO A 62 8.69 20.42 -10.26
N VAL A 63 8.52 19.53 -11.24
CA VAL A 63 8.81 18.09 -11.09
C VAL A 63 10.31 17.86 -11.23
N THR A 64 10.94 17.35 -10.18
CA THR A 64 12.39 17.18 -10.10
C THR A 64 12.79 15.72 -10.28
N TRP A 65 13.01 15.32 -11.54
CA TRP A 65 13.49 13.97 -11.87
C TRP A 65 14.96 13.73 -11.48
N THR A 66 15.71 14.80 -11.24
CA THR A 66 17.14 14.73 -10.87
C THR A 66 17.36 14.01 -9.54
N ASN A 67 16.37 13.99 -8.64
CA ASN A 67 16.43 13.21 -7.40
C ASN A 67 16.70 11.72 -7.68
N TYR A 68 16.07 11.15 -8.71
CA TYR A 68 16.27 9.76 -9.08
C TYR A 68 17.63 9.52 -9.74
N SER A 69 18.05 10.40 -10.66
CA SER A 69 19.36 10.29 -11.31
C SER A 69 20.51 10.47 -10.31
N ASP A 70 20.36 11.35 -9.32
CA ASP A 70 21.35 11.58 -8.28
C ASP A 70 21.45 10.38 -7.33
N VAL A 71 20.32 9.78 -6.93
CA VAL A 71 20.34 8.56 -6.11
C VAL A 71 20.93 7.38 -6.88
N MET A 72 20.65 7.24 -8.17
CA MET A 72 21.20 6.14 -8.97
C MET A 72 22.67 6.35 -9.36
N GLY A 73 23.10 7.59 -9.62
CA GLY A 73 24.43 7.91 -10.13
C GLY A 73 25.45 8.33 -9.08
N LYS A 74 25.03 9.03 -8.02
CA LYS A 74 25.94 9.58 -6.98
C LYS A 74 25.91 8.77 -5.68
N SER A 75 24.81 8.08 -5.38
CA SER A 75 24.69 7.25 -4.17
C SER A 75 25.08 5.80 -4.41
N LYS A 76 25.49 5.10 -3.34
CA LYS A 76 25.73 3.65 -3.33
C LYS A 76 24.43 2.84 -3.32
N PHE A 77 23.34 3.39 -3.86
CA PHE A 77 21.99 2.82 -3.80
C PHE A 77 21.93 1.38 -4.32
N GLY A 78 22.56 1.12 -5.48
CA GLY A 78 22.65 -0.24 -6.04
C GLY A 78 23.40 -1.22 -5.13
N LEU A 79 24.46 -0.76 -4.46
CA LEU A 79 25.20 -1.58 -3.49
C LEU A 79 24.34 -1.91 -2.26
N TYR A 80 23.55 -0.94 -1.77
CA TYR A 80 22.62 -1.19 -0.66
C TYR A 80 21.54 -2.19 -1.04
N GLY A 81 20.92 -2.04 -2.21
CA GLY A 81 19.95 -3.02 -2.73
C GLY A 81 20.55 -4.42 -2.87
N PHE A 82 21.77 -4.53 -3.40
CA PHE A 82 22.47 -5.81 -3.52
C PHE A 82 22.87 -6.42 -2.17
N ASN A 83 23.29 -5.60 -1.21
CA ASN A 83 23.61 -6.06 0.14
C ASN A 83 22.37 -6.59 0.86
N THR A 84 21.23 -5.89 0.78
CA THR A 84 19.97 -6.37 1.33
C THR A 84 19.56 -7.68 0.68
N LEU A 85 19.61 -7.79 -0.65
CA LEU A 85 19.29 -9.02 -1.36
C LEU A 85 20.17 -10.19 -0.89
N LYS A 86 21.48 -9.99 -0.79
CA LYS A 86 22.42 -11.00 -0.27
C LYS A 86 22.06 -11.45 1.14
N ILE A 87 21.81 -10.51 2.06
CA ILE A 87 21.48 -10.83 3.45
C ILE A 87 20.14 -11.57 3.53
N THR A 88 19.11 -11.10 2.83
CA THR A 88 17.79 -11.76 2.80
C THR A 88 17.90 -13.19 2.30
N LEU A 89 18.63 -13.43 1.20
CA LEU A 89 18.82 -14.78 0.66
C LEU A 89 19.67 -15.67 1.57
N ALA A 90 20.65 -15.11 2.28
CA ALA A 90 21.46 -15.87 3.22
C ALA A 90 20.71 -16.25 4.51
N VAL A 91 19.90 -15.33 5.04
CA VAL A 91 19.20 -15.49 6.33
C VAL A 91 17.89 -16.26 6.20
N THR A 92 17.15 -16.09 5.10
CA THR A 92 15.81 -16.71 4.93
C THR A 92 15.84 -18.24 5.14
N PRO A 93 16.78 -19.00 4.57
CA PRO A 93 16.86 -20.46 4.79
C PRO A 93 17.29 -20.83 6.22
N VAL A 94 18.05 -19.97 6.90
CA VAL A 94 18.48 -20.18 8.29
C VAL A 94 17.31 -19.98 9.25
N PHE A 95 16.48 -18.96 9.00
CA PHE A 95 15.31 -18.64 9.81
C PHE A 95 14.12 -19.55 9.51
N TYR A 96 13.94 -19.96 8.25
CA TYR A 96 12.95 -20.96 7.84
C TYR A 96 13.66 -22.28 7.54
N PRO A 97 13.96 -23.11 8.56
CA PRO A 97 14.55 -24.41 8.33
C PRO A 97 13.60 -25.19 7.42
N THR A 98 14.12 -25.59 6.25
CA THR A 98 13.36 -26.36 5.26
C THR A 98 12.68 -27.53 5.96
N PRO A 99 11.35 -27.69 5.85
CA PRO A 99 10.68 -28.87 6.40
C PRO A 99 11.33 -30.09 5.74
N LYS A 100 11.87 -30.99 6.57
CA LYS A 100 12.35 -32.29 6.09
C LYS A 100 11.14 -32.99 5.47
N LEU A 101 11.14 -33.16 4.15
CA LEU A 101 10.12 -33.95 3.46
C LEU A 101 10.18 -35.39 4.02
N PRO A 102 9.03 -36.03 4.27
CA PRO A 102 8.96 -37.41 4.77
C PRO A 102 9.50 -38.44 3.77
#